data_AF-A0A2E5MYA6-F1
#
_entry.id   AF-A0A2E5MYA6-F1
#
_cell.length_a   1.000
_cell.length_b   1.000
_cell.length_c   1.000
_cell.angle_alpha   90.00
_cell.angle_beta   90.00
_cell.angle_gamma   90.00
#
_symmetry.space_group_name_H-M   'P 1'
#
loop_
_entity.id
_entity.type
_entity.pdbx_description
1 polymer ?
#
loop_
_entity_poly.entity_id
_entity_poly.type
_entity_poly.pdbx_seq_one_letter_code
_entity_poly.pdbx_strand_id
1 'polypeptide(L)'
;MLFSLWFFGVVKIDLSIFGLTHETNKQIPSLASVNNFVKDPSGPELEALSKKQVQNPKITDLEKKLLLAPNSPYNVNDARNAYQEMLIEFEKSVEPIVLSKGFADWNIEEQKRIFAKKNESIQFFSLGNYEQALAEIREADRYSRIKIEKFDTNFTEYLSIAKKYYEEDDYNSAFINISQALRLKPQSVEALELKEKISLLPALLENIQKAVIARTENNIDMEVKYLSMAVNLDPLRYKLVDRLDDLRKRVLENNFANSIKKGLASVGNKDLEAARLYLKEAQSIFKERSENGLLSKKVKLLELDLKVERLLFGAKSASQSDNWLKAETLYKEARKLQPNRKDLEEGYNLAKKINILSSKLTTHLQTPRRLSSPNVTEIVGTLVTKAKGLSSQSPSLHDKKTKLQELLRAYSKKIKVTVISNGFTDVSVRGVGKVGLINEKVIDLKPGTYTFEGKRIGYRSKLIQVDIPPNLGGIVVKISSDERI
;
A
#
# COMPACT_ATOMS: atom_id res chain seq x y z
N MET A 1 -47.83 -38.24 24.80
CA MET A 1 -47.36 -39.63 24.60
C MET A 1 -47.07 -39.82 23.12
N LEU A 2 -45.81 -39.71 22.71
CA LEU A 2 -45.24 -40.29 21.47
C LEU A 2 -43.74 -39.94 21.43
N PHE A 3 -42.91 -40.93 21.12
CA PHE A 3 -41.44 -40.86 21.07
C PHE A 3 -40.95 -40.58 19.65
N SER A 4 -39.81 -39.89 19.52
CA SER A 4 -38.84 -40.08 18.42
C SER A 4 -37.44 -39.68 18.91
N LEU A 5 -36.61 -40.64 19.32
CA LEU A 5 -35.61 -41.31 18.46
C LEU A 5 -34.56 -40.36 17.87
N TRP A 6 -33.55 -40.04 18.70
CA TRP A 6 -32.27 -39.51 18.23
C TRP A 6 -31.38 -40.67 17.76
N PHE A 7 -31.15 -40.76 16.45
CA PHE A 7 -30.10 -41.61 15.89
C PHE A 7 -28.75 -40.88 15.98
N PHE A 8 -27.87 -41.32 16.87
CA PHE A 8 -26.45 -40.96 16.82
C PHE A 8 -25.77 -41.76 15.70
N GLY A 9 -25.82 -41.22 14.48
CA GLY A 9 -25.02 -41.71 13.35
C GLY A 9 -23.58 -41.20 13.44
N VAL A 10 -22.60 -42.10 13.39
CA VAL A 10 -21.18 -41.74 13.26
C VAL A 10 -20.94 -41.17 11.85
N VAL A 11 -20.86 -39.85 11.73
CA VAL A 11 -20.48 -39.20 10.47
C VAL A 11 -18.96 -39.31 10.31
N LYS A 12 -18.49 -40.35 9.61
CA LYS A 12 -17.14 -40.33 9.04
C LYS A 12 -17.10 -39.29 7.93
N ILE A 13 -16.33 -38.23 8.11
CA ILE A 13 -16.05 -37.24 7.07
C ILE A 13 -14.93 -37.81 6.20
N ASP A 14 -15.26 -38.26 4.99
CA ASP A 14 -14.28 -38.82 4.06
C ASP A 14 -13.44 -37.72 3.41
N LEU A 15 -12.27 -37.45 4.01
CA LEU A 15 -11.34 -36.40 3.59
C LEU A 15 -10.79 -36.58 2.16
N SER A 16 -10.90 -37.77 1.57
CA SER A 16 -10.50 -38.01 0.18
C SER A 16 -11.33 -37.22 -0.84
N ILE A 17 -12.60 -36.96 -0.54
CA ILE A 17 -13.54 -36.18 -1.36
C ILE A 17 -13.08 -34.72 -1.50
N PHE A 18 -12.24 -34.23 -0.59
CA PHE A 18 -11.82 -32.83 -0.49
C PHE A 18 -10.45 -32.56 -1.17
N GLY A 19 -9.87 -33.55 -1.85
CA GLY A 19 -8.55 -33.46 -2.48
C GLY A 19 -7.37 -33.54 -1.50
N LEU A 20 -7.65 -33.95 -0.25
CA LEU A 20 -6.70 -33.99 0.86
C LEU A 20 -6.40 -35.46 1.23
N THR A 21 -5.49 -36.11 0.49
CA THR A 21 -4.98 -37.45 0.85
C THR A 21 -4.18 -37.44 2.16
N HIS A 22 -3.92 -38.59 2.76
CA HIS A 22 -3.08 -38.70 3.97
C HIS A 22 -1.68 -38.08 3.80
N GLU A 23 -1.09 -37.65 4.91
CA GLU A 23 0.24 -37.04 4.94
C GLU A 23 1.35 -38.09 4.82
N THR A 24 1.95 -38.19 3.63
CA THR A 24 3.27 -38.83 3.51
C THR A 24 4.33 -37.88 4.08
N ASN A 25 4.81 -38.22 5.28
CA ASN A 25 5.82 -37.49 6.05
C ASN A 25 6.99 -37.00 5.17
N LYS A 26 7.12 -35.69 4.99
CA LYS A 26 8.15 -35.04 4.17
C LYS A 26 9.33 -34.68 5.06
N GLN A 27 10.51 -35.24 4.80
CA GLN A 27 11.70 -35.00 5.61
C GLN A 27 12.02 -33.50 5.74
N ILE A 28 12.33 -33.08 6.97
CA ILE A 28 12.68 -31.72 7.35
C ILE A 28 14.05 -31.36 6.75
N PRO A 29 14.18 -30.27 5.97
CA PRO A 29 15.49 -29.76 5.56
C PRO A 29 16.09 -28.91 6.69
N SER A 30 17.25 -29.32 7.21
CA SER A 30 18.08 -28.44 8.04
C SER A 30 18.76 -27.38 7.16
N LEU A 31 18.88 -26.15 7.69
CA LEU A 31 19.43 -25.02 6.93
C LEU A 31 20.52 -24.30 7.75
N ALA A 32 21.57 -23.88 7.03
CA ALA A 32 22.83 -23.27 7.46
C ALA A 32 23.91 -24.24 8.01
N SER A 33 25.17 -24.22 7.53
CA SER A 33 25.76 -23.57 6.34
C SER A 33 27.21 -24.04 6.09
N VAL A 34 27.56 -24.38 4.84
CA VAL A 34 28.69 -23.83 4.02
C VAL A 34 29.97 -23.42 4.81
N ASN A 35 31.22 -23.84 4.57
CA ASN A 35 31.99 -24.61 3.55
C ASN A 35 33.40 -24.88 4.18
N ASN A 36 34.41 -25.62 3.66
CA ASN A 36 34.64 -26.57 2.56
C ASN A 36 36.04 -27.22 2.79
N PHE A 37 36.32 -28.43 2.28
CA PHE A 37 37.47 -28.73 1.40
C PHE A 37 37.46 -30.16 0.85
N VAL A 38 38.04 -30.34 -0.34
CA VAL A 38 37.92 -31.52 -1.22
C VAL A 38 39.02 -32.56 -0.99
N LYS A 39 38.64 -33.85 -1.00
CA LYS A 39 39.36 -34.90 -1.76
C LYS A 39 38.56 -36.21 -1.89
N ASP A 40 38.23 -36.54 -3.13
CA ASP A 40 37.94 -37.91 -3.63
C ASP A 40 39.30 -38.65 -3.80
N PRO A 41 39.40 -40.00 -3.75
CA PRO A 41 38.85 -40.85 -4.82
C PRO A 41 38.23 -42.21 -4.40
N SER A 42 37.59 -42.85 -5.38
CA SER A 42 37.34 -44.30 -5.59
C SER A 42 36.14 -44.99 -4.90
N GLY A 43 35.26 -45.58 -5.73
CA GLY A 43 34.33 -46.66 -5.37
C GLY A 43 34.88 -48.02 -5.84
N PRO A 44 34.07 -49.02 -6.24
CA PRO A 44 32.61 -49.20 -6.11
C PRO A 44 32.25 -50.32 -5.10
N GLU A 45 30.96 -50.60 -4.89
CA GLU A 45 30.35 -51.96 -4.83
C GLU A 45 28.96 -51.93 -4.15
N LEU A 46 27.96 -52.36 -4.92
CA LEU A 46 26.65 -52.81 -4.42
C LEU A 46 26.70 -54.33 -4.40
N GLU A 47 27.12 -54.96 -3.30
CA GLU A 47 26.68 -56.32 -2.95
C GLU A 47 26.97 -56.67 -1.47
N ALA A 48 26.33 -57.75 -1.00
CA ALA A 48 26.51 -58.38 0.31
C ALA A 48 26.27 -57.53 1.58
N LEU A 49 25.04 -57.59 2.12
CA LEU A 49 24.82 -57.84 3.56
C LEU A 49 23.41 -58.39 3.87
N SER A 50 23.01 -59.43 3.15
CA SER A 50 22.05 -60.41 3.69
C SER A 50 22.80 -61.35 4.65
N LYS A 51 22.15 -61.73 5.76
CA LYS A 51 22.64 -62.63 6.85
C LYS A 51 23.58 -62.02 7.91
N LYS A 52 22.97 -61.54 9.00
CA LYS A 52 23.36 -61.75 10.41
C LYS A 52 22.04 -61.87 11.19
N GLN A 53 21.47 -63.05 11.38
CA GLN A 53 21.93 -64.18 12.19
C GLN A 53 22.17 -63.79 13.65
N VAL A 54 21.12 -64.06 14.45
CA VAL A 54 21.02 -64.20 15.90
C VAL A 54 22.34 -64.04 16.66
N GLN A 55 22.50 -62.92 17.37
CA GLN A 55 23.43 -62.85 18.50
C GLN A 55 22.70 -63.28 19.77
N ASN A 56 23.12 -64.39 20.36
CA ASN A 56 22.77 -64.73 21.74
C ASN A 56 23.13 -63.55 22.67
N PRO A 57 22.32 -63.26 23.71
CA PRO A 57 22.78 -62.38 24.78
C PRO A 57 24.05 -62.98 25.39
N LYS A 58 25.07 -62.12 25.58
CA LYS A 58 26.32 -62.52 26.21
C LYS A 58 26.05 -62.89 27.66
N ILE A 59 26.43 -64.12 28.01
CA ILE A 59 26.62 -64.60 29.38
C ILE A 59 27.44 -63.57 30.15
N THR A 60 26.85 -63.00 31.21
CA THR A 60 27.46 -61.95 32.02
C THR A 60 28.57 -62.53 32.90
N ASP A 61 29.55 -61.73 33.33
CA ASP A 61 30.69 -62.24 34.13
C ASP A 61 30.29 -62.87 35.48
N LEU A 62 29.06 -62.67 35.96
CA LEU A 62 28.47 -63.43 37.07
C LEU A 62 28.31 -64.93 36.76
N GLU A 63 27.78 -65.27 35.58
CA GLU A 63 27.51 -66.66 35.19
C GLU A 63 28.80 -67.45 34.95
N LYS A 64 29.86 -66.75 34.54
CA LYS A 64 31.20 -67.32 34.34
C LYS A 64 31.89 -67.74 35.66
N LYS A 65 31.37 -67.28 36.81
CA LYS A 65 31.90 -67.57 38.15
C LYS A 65 31.23 -68.77 38.84
N LEU A 66 30.19 -69.36 38.22
CA LEU A 66 29.38 -70.44 38.81
C LEU A 66 29.69 -71.84 38.24
N LEU A 67 30.65 -71.95 37.32
CA LEU A 67 31.07 -73.22 36.72
C LEU A 67 32.56 -73.46 36.99
N LEU A 68 32.86 -74.55 37.72
CA LEU A 68 34.18 -75.07 38.14
C LEU A 68 34.70 -74.63 39.54
N ALA A 69 34.21 -75.30 40.59
CA ALA A 69 35.00 -75.66 41.77
C ALA A 69 34.36 -76.86 42.51
N PRO A 70 35.05 -77.98 42.76
CA PRO A 70 34.53 -79.08 43.57
C PRO A 70 34.80 -78.86 45.07
N ASN A 71 33.83 -79.22 45.91
CA ASN A 71 33.93 -79.42 47.37
C ASN A 71 34.68 -78.35 48.18
N SER A 72 33.96 -77.28 48.52
CA SER A 72 34.22 -76.42 49.70
C SER A 72 32.94 -76.39 50.56
N PRO A 73 33.00 -76.31 51.90
CA PRO A 73 31.79 -76.20 52.71
C PRO A 73 30.96 -74.98 52.28
N TYR A 74 29.72 -75.23 51.85
CA TYR A 74 28.82 -74.20 51.31
C TYR A 74 28.64 -73.07 52.32
N ASN A 75 29.15 -71.89 51.98
CA ASN A 75 29.12 -70.74 52.88
C ASN A 75 27.73 -70.10 52.83
N VAL A 76 26.94 -70.40 53.85
CA VAL A 76 25.57 -69.88 54.11
C VAL A 76 25.47 -68.35 53.95
N ASN A 77 26.58 -67.62 54.13
CA ASN A 77 26.65 -66.17 53.94
C ASN A 77 26.57 -65.71 52.48
N ASP A 78 26.98 -66.51 51.50
CA ASP A 78 27.05 -66.07 50.10
C ASP A 78 25.65 -65.99 49.46
N ALA A 79 24.81 -67.02 49.69
CA ALA A 79 23.40 -67.00 49.28
C ALA A 79 22.61 -65.88 49.99
N ARG A 80 22.92 -65.63 51.27
CA ARG A 80 22.34 -64.54 52.07
C ARG A 80 22.67 -63.16 51.49
N ASN A 81 23.92 -62.90 51.12
CA ASN A 81 24.35 -61.64 50.52
C ASN A 81 23.71 -61.45 49.12
N ALA A 82 23.75 -62.48 48.28
CA ALA A 82 23.14 -62.44 46.94
C ALA A 82 21.62 -62.22 46.99
N TYR A 83 20.93 -62.75 48.01
CA TYR A 83 19.51 -62.45 48.26
C TYR A 83 19.30 -60.97 48.59
N GLN A 84 20.12 -60.40 49.48
CA GLN A 84 19.99 -59.01 49.89
C GLN A 84 20.21 -58.05 48.72
N GLU A 85 21.22 -58.31 47.87
CA GLU A 85 21.47 -57.54 46.65
C GLU A 85 20.29 -57.62 45.67
N MET A 86 19.76 -58.83 45.42
CA MET A 86 18.63 -59.04 44.51
C MET A 86 17.33 -58.43 45.03
N LEU A 87 17.09 -58.48 46.36
CA LEU A 87 15.96 -57.80 46.97
C LEU A 87 16.08 -56.29 46.79
N ILE A 88 17.21 -55.68 47.13
CA ILE A 88 17.43 -54.22 46.96
C ILE A 88 17.21 -53.79 45.49
N GLU A 89 17.71 -54.56 44.53
CA GLU A 89 17.51 -54.24 43.11
C GLU A 89 16.04 -54.45 42.66
N PHE A 90 15.30 -55.40 43.24
CA PHE A 90 13.86 -55.53 43.04
C PHE A 90 13.10 -54.32 43.60
N GLU A 91 13.37 -53.93 44.85
CA GLU A 91 12.73 -52.79 45.51
C GLU A 91 13.02 -51.45 44.81
N LYS A 92 14.15 -51.37 44.10
CA LYS A 92 14.59 -50.20 43.33
C LYS A 92 14.09 -50.17 41.89
N SER A 93 14.08 -51.31 41.18
CA SER A 93 13.82 -51.37 39.72
C SER A 93 12.43 -51.90 39.34
N VAL A 94 11.83 -52.77 40.16
CA VAL A 94 10.56 -53.44 39.88
C VAL A 94 9.44 -52.84 40.70
N GLU A 95 9.63 -52.73 42.01
CA GLU A 95 8.57 -52.34 42.95
C GLU A 95 7.96 -50.95 42.69
N PRO A 96 8.71 -49.90 42.29
CA PRO A 96 8.10 -48.59 41.99
C PRO A 96 7.16 -48.63 40.77
N ILE A 97 7.44 -49.51 39.80
CA ILE A 97 6.59 -49.72 38.63
C ILE A 97 5.35 -50.53 39.02
N VAL A 98 5.55 -51.63 39.74
CA VAL A 98 4.47 -52.56 40.14
C VAL A 98 3.53 -51.91 41.17
N LEU A 99 4.02 -51.09 42.11
CA LEU A 99 3.19 -50.30 43.03
C LEU A 99 2.45 -49.13 42.36
N SER A 100 2.81 -48.76 41.13
CA SER A 100 2.16 -47.64 40.46
C SER A 100 0.66 -47.91 40.28
N LYS A 101 -0.16 -46.86 40.44
CA LYS A 101 -1.60 -46.96 40.19
C LYS A 101 -1.90 -47.48 38.78
N GLY A 102 -1.09 -47.08 37.79
CA GLY A 102 -1.25 -47.53 36.40
C GLY A 102 -1.08 -49.04 36.23
N PHE A 103 -0.18 -49.68 36.97
CA PHE A 103 0.00 -51.13 36.96
C PHE A 103 -1.18 -51.85 37.66
N ALA A 104 -1.73 -51.27 38.74
CA ALA A 104 -2.95 -51.77 39.37
C ALA A 104 -4.18 -51.64 38.44
N ASP A 105 -4.33 -50.50 37.76
CA ASP A 105 -5.37 -50.20 36.76
C ASP A 105 -5.21 -51.01 35.46
N TRP A 106 -4.03 -51.63 35.25
CA TRP A 106 -3.77 -52.62 34.20
C TRP A 106 -4.18 -54.03 34.63
N ASN A 107 -3.64 -54.52 35.75
CA ASN A 107 -3.99 -55.82 36.31
C ASN A 107 -3.64 -55.95 37.81
N ILE A 108 -4.62 -55.70 38.67
CA ILE A 108 -4.51 -55.83 40.13
C ILE A 108 -4.15 -57.25 40.60
N GLU A 109 -4.54 -58.31 39.90
CA GLU A 109 -4.23 -59.68 40.30
C GLU A 109 -2.77 -60.05 39.99
N GLU A 110 -2.21 -59.52 38.90
CA GLU A 110 -0.78 -59.64 38.61
C GLU A 110 0.07 -58.84 39.61
N GLN A 111 -0.39 -57.65 40.02
CA GLN A 111 0.24 -56.87 41.09
C GLN A 111 0.29 -57.68 42.40
N LYS A 112 -0.84 -58.22 42.85
CA LYS A 112 -0.91 -59.09 44.04
C LYS A 112 0.01 -60.30 43.93
N ARG A 113 0.04 -60.96 42.77
CA ARG A 113 0.84 -62.17 42.53
C ARG A 113 2.34 -61.90 42.56
N ILE A 114 2.79 -60.74 42.08
CA ILE A 114 4.17 -60.29 42.20
C ILE A 114 4.55 -60.12 43.69
N PHE A 115 3.73 -59.42 44.47
CA PHE A 115 4.00 -59.24 45.91
C PHE A 115 3.89 -60.52 46.72
N ALA A 116 3.01 -61.46 46.34
CA ALA A 116 2.97 -62.78 46.96
C ALA A 116 4.32 -63.50 46.82
N LYS A 117 4.94 -63.48 45.64
CA LYS A 117 6.27 -64.08 45.40
C LYS A 117 7.41 -63.36 46.14
N LYS A 118 7.39 -62.01 46.20
CA LYS A 118 8.32 -61.24 47.04
C LYS A 118 8.18 -61.62 48.52
N ASN A 119 6.95 -61.77 49.01
CA ASN A 119 6.69 -62.13 50.41
C ASN A 119 7.09 -63.57 50.75
N GLU A 120 6.90 -64.50 49.82
CA GLU A 120 7.35 -65.90 49.93
C GLU A 120 8.88 -65.99 50.03
N SER A 121 9.63 -65.21 49.23
CA SER A 121 11.09 -65.14 49.34
C SER A 121 11.56 -64.56 50.69
N ILE A 122 10.85 -63.54 51.21
CA ILE A 122 11.10 -62.97 52.54
C ILE A 122 10.81 -63.99 53.66
N GLN A 123 9.79 -64.83 53.52
CA GLN A 123 9.49 -65.90 54.47
C GLN A 123 10.59 -66.97 54.50
N PHE A 124 11.08 -67.43 53.34
CA PHE A 124 12.23 -68.34 53.32
C PHE A 124 13.49 -67.70 53.94
N PHE A 125 13.73 -66.40 53.70
CA PHE A 125 14.87 -65.69 54.29
C PHE A 125 14.78 -65.60 55.82
N SER A 126 13.59 -65.30 56.37
CA SER A 126 13.40 -65.19 57.83
C SER A 126 13.47 -66.53 58.55
N LEU A 127 13.21 -67.64 57.85
CA LEU A 127 13.43 -69.01 58.33
C LEU A 127 14.88 -69.50 58.20
N GLY A 128 15.80 -68.68 57.66
CA GLY A 128 17.21 -69.04 57.44
C GLY A 128 17.46 -69.88 56.18
N ASN A 129 16.45 -70.13 55.36
CA ASN A 129 16.52 -70.92 54.12
C ASN A 129 16.99 -70.03 52.95
N TYR A 130 18.25 -69.56 53.01
CA TYR A 130 18.75 -68.51 52.10
C TYR A 130 18.84 -68.93 50.63
N GLU A 131 19.09 -70.20 50.32
CA GLU A 131 19.11 -70.70 48.93
C GLU A 131 17.70 -70.69 48.32
N GLN A 132 16.69 -71.15 49.06
CA GLN A 132 15.28 -71.05 48.66
C GLN A 132 14.84 -69.59 48.52
N ALA A 133 15.21 -68.73 49.48
CA ALA A 133 14.93 -67.30 49.41
C ALA A 133 15.51 -66.66 48.14
N LEU A 134 16.76 -67.00 47.80
CA LEU A 134 17.44 -66.53 46.60
C LEU A 134 16.80 -67.07 45.31
N ALA A 135 16.30 -68.30 45.31
CA ALA A 135 15.55 -68.86 44.19
C ALA A 135 14.20 -68.14 43.99
N GLU A 136 13.43 -67.93 45.06
CA GLU A 136 12.12 -67.28 44.99
C GLU A 136 12.20 -65.80 44.58
N ILE A 137 13.16 -65.02 45.08
CA ILE A 137 13.31 -63.63 44.65
C ILE A 137 13.74 -63.52 43.18
N ARG A 138 14.55 -64.48 42.68
CA ARG A 138 14.90 -64.58 41.25
C ARG A 138 13.69 -64.96 40.38
N GLU A 139 12.77 -65.78 40.88
CA GLU A 139 11.51 -66.06 40.18
C GLU A 139 10.57 -64.84 40.23
N ALA A 140 10.44 -64.19 41.38
CA ALA A 140 9.65 -62.98 41.55
C ALA A 140 10.09 -61.87 40.59
N ASP A 141 11.41 -61.61 40.49
CA ASP A 141 12.00 -60.65 39.56
C ASP A 141 11.68 -61.00 38.10
N ARG A 142 12.00 -62.23 37.68
CA ARG A 142 11.73 -62.71 36.31
C ARG A 142 10.26 -62.61 35.93
N TYR A 143 9.37 -63.03 36.84
CA TYR A 143 7.93 -62.95 36.66
C TYR A 143 7.49 -61.48 36.49
N SER A 144 7.98 -60.60 37.36
CA SER A 144 7.66 -59.17 37.33
C SER A 144 8.11 -58.50 36.04
N ARG A 145 9.33 -58.78 35.56
CA ARG A 145 9.85 -58.22 34.30
C ARG A 145 8.98 -58.61 33.10
N ILE A 146 8.52 -59.86 33.02
CA ILE A 146 7.58 -60.32 31.97
C ILE A 146 6.22 -59.58 32.05
N LYS A 147 5.77 -59.20 33.25
CA LYS A 147 4.51 -58.43 33.40
C LYS A 147 4.69 -56.94 33.12
N ILE A 148 5.81 -56.35 33.53
CA ILE A 148 6.18 -54.97 33.20
C ILE A 148 6.30 -54.80 31.67
N GLU A 149 6.95 -55.75 30.97
CA GLU A 149 7.05 -55.74 29.50
C GLU A 149 5.65 -55.75 28.81
N LYS A 150 4.72 -56.56 29.33
CA LYS A 150 3.33 -56.58 28.82
C LYS A 150 2.56 -55.31 29.15
N PHE A 151 2.73 -54.74 30.34
CA PHE A 151 2.17 -53.44 30.71
C PHE A 151 2.69 -52.32 29.78
N ASP A 152 3.99 -52.31 29.49
CA ASP A 152 4.63 -51.37 28.58
C ASP A 152 4.19 -51.55 27.12
N THR A 153 3.99 -52.80 26.69
CA THR A 153 3.44 -53.14 25.37
C THR A 153 2.01 -52.62 25.23
N ASN A 154 1.13 -52.89 26.19
CA ASN A 154 -0.25 -52.40 26.18
C ASN A 154 -0.32 -50.86 26.19
N PHE A 155 0.56 -50.19 26.93
CA PHE A 155 0.66 -48.73 26.89
C PHE A 155 1.03 -48.23 25.47
N THR A 156 2.03 -48.86 24.86
CA THR A 156 2.52 -48.50 23.52
C THR A 156 1.47 -48.77 22.45
N GLU A 157 0.71 -49.86 22.57
CA GLU A 157 -0.41 -50.20 21.69
C GLU A 157 -1.51 -49.13 21.77
N TYR A 158 -2.01 -48.80 22.96
CA TYR A 158 -3.03 -47.76 23.12
C TYR A 158 -2.56 -46.40 22.60
N LEU A 159 -1.30 -46.04 22.84
CA LEU A 159 -0.71 -44.80 22.34
C LEU A 159 -0.61 -44.78 20.81
N SER A 160 -0.19 -45.90 20.19
CA SER A 160 -0.11 -46.04 18.74
C SER A 160 -1.48 -45.98 18.07
N ILE A 161 -2.49 -46.65 18.65
CA ILE A 161 -3.89 -46.59 18.18
C ILE A 161 -4.45 -45.17 18.32
N ALA A 162 -4.14 -44.46 19.41
CA ALA A 162 -4.55 -43.06 19.58
C ALA A 162 -3.94 -42.13 18.52
N LYS A 163 -2.65 -42.29 18.19
CA LYS A 163 -1.99 -41.54 17.09
C LYS A 163 -2.67 -41.81 15.75
N LYS A 164 -2.90 -43.07 15.42
CA LYS A 164 -3.59 -43.47 14.19
C LYS A 164 -4.96 -42.79 14.07
N TYR A 165 -5.80 -42.84 15.10
CA TYR A 165 -7.12 -42.22 15.04
C TYR A 165 -7.08 -40.69 15.01
N TYR A 166 -6.04 -40.06 15.57
CA TYR A 166 -5.80 -38.63 15.41
C TYR A 166 -5.44 -38.27 13.95
N GLU A 167 -4.63 -39.10 13.27
CA GLU A 167 -4.30 -38.96 11.84
C GLU A 167 -5.50 -39.28 10.90
N GLU A 168 -6.44 -40.10 11.35
CA GLU A 168 -7.72 -40.40 10.67
C GLU A 168 -8.85 -39.41 11.02
N ASP A 169 -8.57 -38.36 11.80
CA ASP A 169 -9.54 -37.36 12.28
C ASP A 169 -10.73 -37.93 13.10
N ASP A 170 -10.60 -39.13 13.65
CA ASP A 170 -11.59 -39.75 14.55
C ASP A 170 -11.32 -39.37 16.02
N TYR A 171 -11.86 -38.23 16.43
CA TYR A 171 -11.80 -37.74 17.80
C TYR A 171 -12.25 -38.78 18.84
N ASN A 172 -13.33 -39.52 18.59
CA ASN A 172 -13.90 -40.42 19.60
C ASN A 172 -12.97 -41.60 19.84
N SER A 173 -12.50 -42.23 18.76
CA SER A 173 -11.59 -43.37 18.84
C SER A 173 -10.21 -42.96 19.36
N ALA A 174 -9.72 -41.77 18.98
CA ALA A 174 -8.47 -41.22 19.52
C ALA A 174 -8.57 -40.93 21.02
N PHE A 175 -9.65 -40.26 21.46
CA PHE A 175 -9.88 -39.89 22.86
C PHE A 175 -10.02 -41.11 23.78
N ILE A 176 -10.71 -42.16 23.32
CA ILE A 176 -10.83 -43.42 24.07
C ILE A 176 -9.45 -44.04 24.29
N ASN A 177 -8.66 -44.18 23.23
CA ASN A 177 -7.35 -44.86 23.28
C ASN A 177 -6.31 -44.06 24.06
N ILE A 178 -6.24 -42.73 23.90
CA ILE A 178 -5.31 -41.92 24.70
C ILE A 178 -5.67 -41.93 26.19
N SER A 179 -6.97 -42.05 26.51
CA SER A 179 -7.44 -42.23 27.88
C SER A 179 -7.06 -43.61 28.46
N GLN A 180 -6.99 -44.67 27.63
CA GLN A 180 -6.43 -45.97 28.07
C GLN A 180 -4.92 -45.84 28.35
N ALA A 181 -4.16 -45.26 27.41
CA ALA A 181 -2.71 -45.05 27.55
C ALA A 181 -2.37 -44.23 28.81
N LEU A 182 -3.10 -43.13 29.06
CA LEU A 182 -2.92 -42.29 30.25
C LEU A 182 -3.46 -42.93 31.54
N ARG A 183 -4.37 -43.92 31.49
CA ARG A 183 -4.68 -44.74 32.67
C ARG A 183 -3.46 -45.58 33.05
N LEU A 184 -2.75 -46.15 32.08
CA LEU A 184 -1.57 -46.97 32.33
C LEU A 184 -0.35 -46.14 32.74
N LYS A 185 -0.05 -45.03 32.04
CA LYS A 185 1.08 -44.14 32.38
C LYS A 185 0.64 -42.67 32.43
N PRO A 186 0.05 -42.20 33.56
CA PRO A 186 -0.49 -40.84 33.68
C PRO A 186 0.52 -39.70 33.49
N GLN A 187 1.81 -39.99 33.67
CA GLN A 187 2.92 -39.03 33.56
C GLN A 187 3.69 -39.11 32.23
N SER A 188 3.21 -39.89 31.25
CA SER A 188 3.84 -39.93 29.93
C SER A 188 3.65 -38.59 29.21
N VAL A 189 4.74 -37.85 29.02
CA VAL A 189 4.76 -36.56 28.31
C VAL A 189 4.15 -36.69 26.92
N GLU A 190 4.58 -37.69 26.15
CA GLU A 190 4.07 -37.97 24.80
C GLU A 190 2.56 -38.23 24.77
N ALA A 191 2.03 -38.97 25.76
CA ALA A 191 0.60 -39.24 25.84
C ALA A 191 -0.21 -38.01 26.30
N LEU A 192 0.38 -37.13 27.13
CA LEU A 192 -0.23 -35.86 27.54
C LEU A 192 -0.27 -34.86 26.37
N GLU A 193 0.83 -34.71 25.62
CA GLU A 193 0.90 -33.89 24.41
C GLU A 193 -0.11 -34.36 23.34
N LEU A 194 -0.22 -35.67 23.11
CA LEU A 194 -1.19 -36.22 22.17
C LEU A 194 -2.63 -36.01 22.64
N LYS A 195 -2.91 -36.12 23.96
CA LYS A 195 -4.23 -35.81 24.52
C LYS A 195 -4.61 -34.34 24.29
N GLU A 196 -3.68 -33.41 24.43
CA GLU A 196 -3.91 -31.99 24.13
C GLU A 196 -4.26 -31.79 22.65
N LYS A 197 -3.49 -32.39 21.73
CA LYS A 197 -3.81 -32.33 20.29
C LYS A 197 -5.18 -32.93 19.96
N ILE A 198 -5.52 -34.08 20.55
CA ILE A 198 -6.84 -34.73 20.38
C ILE A 198 -7.97 -33.83 20.91
N SER A 199 -7.78 -33.10 22.02
CA SER A 199 -8.84 -32.23 22.56
C SER A 199 -9.15 -31.02 21.67
N LEU A 200 -8.21 -30.58 20.83
CA LEU A 200 -8.40 -29.52 19.84
C LEU A 200 -9.10 -30.00 18.55
N LEU A 201 -9.09 -31.30 18.28
CA LEU A 201 -9.57 -31.89 17.03
C LEU A 201 -11.04 -31.54 16.67
N PRO A 202 -12.02 -31.50 17.61
CA PRO A 202 -13.39 -31.11 17.27
C PRO A 202 -13.48 -29.68 16.72
N ALA A 203 -12.77 -28.72 17.32
CA ALA A 203 -12.75 -27.33 16.87
C ALA A 203 -11.97 -27.17 15.56
N LEU A 204 -10.93 -27.97 15.36
CA LEU A 204 -10.17 -28.03 14.11
C LEU A 204 -11.07 -28.48 12.94
N LEU A 205 -11.79 -29.61 13.11
CA LEU A 205 -12.69 -30.15 12.10
C LEU A 205 -13.87 -29.23 11.79
N GLU A 206 -14.43 -28.57 12.81
CA GLU A 206 -15.48 -27.56 12.61
C GLU A 206 -14.98 -26.39 11.73
N ASN A 207 -13.75 -25.91 11.96
CA ASN A 207 -13.16 -24.86 11.14
C ASN A 207 -12.82 -25.34 9.71
N ILE A 208 -12.34 -26.58 9.55
CA ILE A 208 -12.13 -27.19 8.22
C ILE A 208 -13.45 -27.27 7.45
N GLN A 209 -14.53 -27.73 8.09
CA GLN A 209 -15.86 -27.81 7.47
C GLN A 209 -16.36 -26.43 7.04
N LYS A 210 -16.25 -25.41 7.90
CA LYS A 210 -16.62 -24.03 7.58
C LYS A 210 -15.78 -23.44 6.44
N ALA A 211 -14.50 -23.78 6.35
CA ALA A 211 -13.65 -23.40 5.22
C ALA A 211 -14.10 -24.05 3.90
N VAL A 212 -14.56 -25.31 3.92
CA VAL A 212 -15.09 -25.99 2.73
C VAL A 212 -16.44 -25.40 2.28
N ILE A 213 -17.31 -25.05 3.23
CA ILE A 213 -18.57 -24.34 2.91
C ILE A 213 -18.24 -23.01 2.22
N ALA A 214 -17.35 -22.20 2.80
CA ALA A 214 -16.90 -20.95 2.20
C ALA A 214 -16.27 -21.14 0.81
N ARG A 215 -15.47 -22.20 0.60
CA ARG A 215 -14.94 -22.56 -0.73
C ARG A 215 -16.06 -22.84 -1.74
N THR A 216 -17.07 -23.60 -1.33
CA THR A 216 -18.23 -23.98 -2.17
C THR A 216 -19.06 -22.75 -2.56
N GLU A 217 -19.19 -21.79 -1.64
CA GLU A 217 -19.81 -20.48 -1.86
C GLU A 217 -18.90 -19.50 -2.65
N ASN A 218 -17.68 -19.91 -3.02
CA ASN A 218 -16.63 -19.06 -3.62
C ASN A 218 -16.28 -17.82 -2.77
N ASN A 219 -16.49 -17.90 -1.45
CA ASN A 219 -16.22 -16.86 -0.46
C ASN A 219 -14.80 -16.99 0.09
N ILE A 220 -13.84 -16.46 -0.68
CA ILE A 220 -12.40 -16.56 -0.38
C ILE A 220 -12.03 -15.98 1.00
N ASP A 221 -12.63 -14.86 1.39
CA ASP A 221 -12.31 -14.20 2.67
C ASP A 221 -12.72 -15.08 3.87
N MET A 222 -13.86 -15.77 3.78
CA MET A 222 -14.30 -16.73 4.79
C MET A 222 -13.50 -18.03 4.74
N GLU A 223 -13.07 -18.50 3.56
CA GLU A 223 -12.15 -19.65 3.47
C GLU A 223 -10.81 -19.33 4.16
N VAL A 224 -10.22 -18.15 3.90
CA VAL A 224 -8.99 -17.68 4.57
C VAL A 224 -9.17 -17.54 6.08
N LYS A 225 -10.32 -17.01 6.54
CA LYS A 225 -10.64 -16.88 7.97
C LYS A 225 -10.65 -18.23 8.68
N TYR A 226 -11.41 -19.19 8.16
CA TYR A 226 -11.56 -20.49 8.82
C TYR A 226 -10.33 -21.38 8.66
N LEU A 227 -9.61 -21.32 7.54
CA LEU A 227 -8.31 -21.98 7.42
C LEU A 227 -7.26 -21.38 8.38
N SER A 228 -7.27 -20.07 8.61
CA SER A 228 -6.38 -19.46 9.61
C SER A 228 -6.71 -19.95 11.03
N MET A 229 -8.00 -20.14 11.36
CA MET A 229 -8.41 -20.73 12.63
C MET A 229 -7.98 -22.20 12.76
N ALA A 230 -8.13 -22.99 11.69
CA ALA A 230 -7.69 -24.39 11.66
C ALA A 230 -6.16 -24.53 11.79
N VAL A 231 -5.38 -23.78 11.00
CA VAL A 231 -3.91 -23.80 11.04
C VAL A 231 -3.35 -23.33 12.39
N ASN A 232 -4.03 -22.42 13.08
CA ASN A 232 -3.64 -22.02 14.44
C ASN A 232 -3.87 -23.12 15.50
N LEU A 233 -4.79 -24.07 15.26
CA LEU A 233 -5.03 -25.21 16.15
C LEU A 233 -4.08 -26.38 15.87
N ASP A 234 -3.71 -26.60 14.61
CA ASP A 234 -2.73 -27.61 14.21
C ASP A 234 -1.85 -27.12 13.05
N PRO A 235 -0.69 -26.49 13.35
CA PRO A 235 0.22 -25.97 12.34
C PRO A 235 0.94 -27.04 11.51
N LEU A 236 0.88 -28.32 11.90
CA LEU A 236 1.57 -29.40 11.19
C LEU A 236 0.78 -29.92 9.98
N ARG A 237 -0.48 -29.52 9.83
CA ARG A 237 -1.33 -29.89 8.68
C ARG A 237 -0.96 -29.09 7.43
N TYR A 238 0.16 -29.47 6.81
CA TYR A 238 0.81 -28.71 5.74
C TYR A 238 -0.13 -28.38 4.57
N LYS A 239 -1.09 -29.26 4.25
CA LYS A 239 -2.07 -29.00 3.16
C LYS A 239 -3.03 -27.85 3.46
N LEU A 240 -3.36 -27.61 4.73
CA LEU A 240 -4.16 -26.46 5.14
C LEU A 240 -3.33 -25.18 5.09
N VAL A 241 -2.04 -25.25 5.47
CA VAL A 241 -1.06 -24.15 5.38
C VAL A 241 -0.85 -23.75 3.92
N ASP A 242 -0.50 -24.69 3.04
CA ASP A 242 -0.29 -24.46 1.60
C ASP A 242 -1.51 -23.78 0.96
N ARG A 243 -2.72 -24.29 1.24
CA ARG A 243 -3.98 -23.72 0.75
C ARG A 243 -4.20 -22.30 1.27
N LEU A 244 -3.95 -22.06 2.56
CA LEU A 244 -4.12 -20.76 3.18
C LEU A 244 -3.18 -19.71 2.57
N ASP A 245 -1.92 -20.08 2.32
CA ASP A 245 -0.94 -19.17 1.73
C ASP A 245 -1.22 -18.88 0.25
N ASP A 246 -1.68 -19.87 -0.53
CA ASP A 246 -2.12 -19.64 -1.91
C ASP A 246 -3.37 -18.75 -2.00
N LEU A 247 -4.31 -18.88 -1.06
CA LEU A 247 -5.44 -17.97 -0.96
C LEU A 247 -5.02 -16.56 -0.55
N ARG A 248 -4.11 -16.41 0.41
CA ARG A 248 -3.56 -15.11 0.82
C ARG A 248 -2.90 -14.39 -0.37
N LYS A 249 -2.09 -15.09 -1.17
CA LYS A 249 -1.53 -14.57 -2.43
C LYS A 249 -2.64 -14.12 -3.39
N ARG A 250 -3.67 -14.95 -3.58
CA ARG A 250 -4.82 -14.63 -4.46
C ARG A 250 -5.62 -13.41 -3.97
N VAL A 251 -5.80 -13.24 -2.66
CA VAL A 251 -6.47 -12.07 -2.06
C VAL A 251 -5.65 -10.79 -2.34
N LEU A 252 -4.32 -10.83 -2.20
CA LEU A 252 -3.45 -9.70 -2.54
C LEU A 252 -3.54 -9.35 -4.03
N GLU A 253 -3.46 -10.33 -4.93
CA GLU A 253 -3.62 -10.10 -6.38
C GLU A 253 -5.01 -9.53 -6.74
N ASN A 254 -6.08 -10.06 -6.16
CA ASN A 254 -7.44 -9.55 -6.36
C ASN A 254 -7.58 -8.10 -5.87
N ASN A 255 -7.05 -7.79 -4.68
CA ASN A 255 -7.11 -6.43 -4.11
C ASN A 255 -6.28 -5.44 -4.93
N PHE A 256 -5.11 -5.85 -5.41
CA PHE A 256 -4.28 -5.07 -6.33
C PHE A 256 -5.03 -4.78 -7.64
N ALA A 257 -5.53 -5.81 -8.31
CA ALA A 257 -6.27 -5.67 -9.56
C ALA A 257 -7.53 -4.80 -9.41
N ASN A 258 -8.25 -4.93 -8.28
CA ASN A 258 -9.40 -4.09 -7.96
C ASN A 258 -9.01 -2.62 -7.77
N SER A 259 -7.92 -2.34 -7.06
CA SER A 259 -7.39 -0.97 -6.88
C SER A 259 -6.97 -0.36 -8.22
N ILE A 260 -6.26 -1.11 -9.07
CA ILE A 260 -5.93 -0.67 -10.44
C ILE A 260 -7.20 -0.37 -11.26
N LYS A 261 -8.18 -1.28 -11.26
CA LYS A 261 -9.46 -1.12 -11.97
C LYS A 261 -10.22 0.13 -11.51
N LYS A 262 -10.36 0.32 -10.20
CA LYS A 262 -11.04 1.49 -9.61
C LYS A 262 -10.29 2.78 -9.92
N GLY A 263 -8.96 2.80 -9.78
CA GLY A 263 -8.14 3.97 -10.14
C GLY A 263 -8.26 4.36 -11.61
N LEU A 264 -8.27 3.40 -12.52
CA LEU A 264 -8.50 3.65 -13.95
C LEU A 264 -9.92 4.19 -14.23
N ALA A 265 -10.94 3.69 -13.53
CA ALA A 265 -12.31 4.21 -13.63
C ALA A 265 -12.42 5.64 -13.08
N SER A 266 -11.80 5.94 -11.94
CA SER A 266 -11.71 7.30 -11.39
C SER A 266 -11.02 8.27 -12.36
N VAL A 267 -9.95 7.84 -13.06
CA VAL A 267 -9.36 8.66 -14.14
C VAL A 267 -10.37 8.96 -15.24
N GLY A 268 -11.13 7.95 -15.70
CA GLY A 268 -12.17 8.12 -16.71
C GLY A 268 -13.27 9.09 -16.29
N ASN A 269 -13.64 9.07 -15.01
CA ASN A 269 -14.63 9.95 -14.39
C ASN A 269 -14.08 11.35 -14.03
N LYS A 270 -12.82 11.65 -14.36
CA LYS A 270 -12.09 12.87 -13.95
C LYS A 270 -11.95 13.08 -12.43
N ASP A 271 -12.13 12.04 -11.63
CA ASP A 271 -11.94 12.08 -10.17
C ASP A 271 -10.45 11.86 -9.83
N LEU A 272 -9.71 12.96 -9.73
CA LEU A 272 -8.27 12.95 -9.46
C LEU A 272 -7.94 12.42 -8.06
N GLU A 273 -8.75 12.73 -7.04
CA GLU A 273 -8.45 12.36 -5.67
C GLU A 273 -8.70 10.87 -5.42
N ALA A 274 -9.82 10.31 -5.92
CA ALA A 274 -10.02 8.87 -5.89
C ALA A 274 -8.98 8.12 -6.73
N ALA A 275 -8.59 8.65 -7.90
CA ALA A 275 -7.56 8.02 -8.73
C ALA A 275 -6.18 7.98 -8.05
N ARG A 276 -5.83 9.03 -7.27
CA ARG A 276 -4.62 9.08 -6.43
C ARG A 276 -4.70 8.10 -5.26
N LEU A 277 -5.85 8.01 -4.59
CA LEU A 277 -6.09 7.05 -3.51
C LEU A 277 -5.87 5.61 -3.99
N TYR A 278 -6.55 5.21 -5.05
CA TYR A 278 -6.45 3.84 -5.58
C TYR A 278 -5.06 3.49 -6.14
N LEU A 279 -4.33 4.48 -6.68
CA LEU A 279 -2.92 4.29 -7.03
C LEU A 279 -2.05 4.01 -5.79
N LYS A 280 -2.27 4.74 -4.70
CA LYS A 280 -1.55 4.54 -3.43
C LYS A 280 -1.88 3.18 -2.81
N GLU A 281 -3.15 2.76 -2.84
CA GLU A 281 -3.58 1.44 -2.40
C GLU A 281 -2.88 0.33 -3.20
N ALA A 282 -2.91 0.39 -4.53
CA ALA A 282 -2.23 -0.56 -5.40
C ALA A 282 -0.71 -0.65 -5.12
N GLN A 283 -0.05 0.51 -4.94
CA GLN A 283 1.37 0.60 -4.59
C GLN A 283 1.70 0.07 -3.20
N SER A 284 0.75 0.09 -2.26
CA SER A 284 0.94 -0.49 -0.91
C SER A 284 0.85 -2.02 -0.90
N ILE A 285 0.15 -2.61 -1.86
CA ILE A 285 0.05 -4.08 -2.03
C ILE A 285 1.26 -4.59 -2.81
N PHE A 286 1.49 -4.06 -4.02
CA PHE A 286 2.67 -4.38 -4.82
C PHE A 286 3.28 -3.10 -5.39
N LYS A 287 4.51 -2.78 -4.98
CA LYS A 287 5.19 -1.54 -5.34
C LYS A 287 5.59 -1.49 -6.83
N GLU A 288 6.14 -2.58 -7.36
CA GLU A 288 6.91 -2.59 -8.62
C GLU A 288 6.17 -3.18 -9.83
N ARG A 289 4.84 -3.37 -9.72
CA ARG A 289 3.99 -3.82 -10.84
C ARG A 289 3.88 -2.75 -11.93
N SER A 290 3.87 -3.19 -13.19
CA SER A 290 3.83 -2.32 -14.39
C SER A 290 2.57 -1.45 -14.47
N GLU A 291 1.48 -1.96 -13.91
CA GLU A 291 0.15 -1.39 -13.87
C GLU A 291 0.10 -0.13 -13.01
N ASN A 292 0.93 -0.05 -11.95
CA ASN A 292 1.15 1.19 -11.20
C ASN A 292 1.77 2.27 -12.09
N GLY A 293 2.70 1.91 -12.98
CA GLY A 293 3.30 2.83 -13.95
C GLY A 293 2.27 3.38 -14.93
N LEU A 294 1.41 2.51 -15.47
CA LEU A 294 0.30 2.89 -16.34
C LEU A 294 -0.70 3.82 -15.65
N LEU A 295 -1.17 3.44 -14.45
CA LEU A 295 -2.10 4.25 -13.67
C LEU A 295 -1.48 5.58 -13.24
N SER A 296 -0.23 5.59 -12.76
CA SER A 296 0.49 6.83 -12.40
C SER A 296 0.63 7.79 -13.58
N LYS A 297 0.94 7.29 -14.78
CA LYS A 297 0.99 8.11 -16.01
C LYS A 297 -0.39 8.72 -16.33
N LYS A 298 -1.46 7.92 -16.20
CA LYS A 298 -2.85 8.38 -16.42
C LYS A 298 -3.31 9.42 -15.38
N VAL A 299 -3.00 9.22 -14.10
CA VAL A 299 -3.28 10.19 -13.01
C VAL A 299 -2.56 11.52 -13.25
N LYS A 300 -1.27 11.48 -13.62
CA LYS A 300 -0.48 12.70 -13.94
C LYS A 300 -1.03 13.47 -15.14
N LEU A 301 -1.53 12.76 -16.17
CA LEU A 301 -2.18 13.40 -17.32
C LEU A 301 -3.50 14.07 -16.92
N LEU A 302 -4.34 13.38 -16.15
CA LEU A 302 -5.59 13.98 -15.63
C LEU A 302 -5.33 15.22 -14.76
N GLU A 303 -4.32 15.20 -13.90
CA GLU A 303 -3.93 16.36 -13.10
C GLU A 303 -3.54 17.57 -13.98
N LEU A 304 -2.78 17.32 -15.05
CA LEU A 304 -2.40 18.35 -16.03
C LEU A 304 -3.65 18.91 -16.74
N ASP A 305 -4.53 18.03 -17.21
CA ASP A 305 -5.77 18.41 -17.90
C ASP A 305 -6.67 19.27 -17.02
N LEU A 306 -6.98 18.83 -15.79
CA LEU A 306 -7.81 19.58 -14.84
C LEU A 306 -7.21 20.94 -14.47
N LYS A 307 -5.88 21.02 -14.33
CA LYS A 307 -5.18 22.29 -14.08
C LYS A 307 -5.33 23.25 -15.26
N VAL A 308 -5.22 22.74 -16.49
CA VAL A 308 -5.41 23.55 -17.71
C VAL A 308 -6.87 23.95 -17.90
N GLU A 309 -7.84 23.08 -17.62
CA GLU A 309 -9.28 23.41 -17.63
C GLU A 309 -9.60 24.54 -16.65
N ARG A 310 -9.06 24.50 -15.42
CA ARG A 310 -9.22 25.57 -14.42
C ARG A 310 -8.61 26.90 -14.89
N LEU A 311 -7.41 26.87 -15.46
CA LEU A 311 -6.76 28.08 -16.01
C LEU A 311 -7.56 28.67 -17.18
N LEU A 312 -8.05 27.83 -18.09
CA LEU A 312 -8.88 28.24 -19.23
C LEU A 312 -10.20 28.88 -18.76
N PHE A 313 -10.88 28.26 -17.79
CA PHE A 313 -12.10 28.82 -17.22
C PHE A 313 -11.85 30.20 -16.60
N GLY A 314 -10.79 30.33 -15.79
CA GLY A 314 -10.37 31.60 -15.22
C GLY A 314 -10.01 32.66 -16.27
N ALA A 315 -9.35 32.26 -17.37
CA ALA A 315 -9.00 33.14 -18.47
C ALA A 315 -10.22 33.66 -19.24
N LYS A 316 -11.20 32.77 -19.51
CA LYS A 316 -12.48 33.13 -20.13
C LYS A 316 -13.30 34.05 -19.24
N SER A 317 -13.43 33.75 -17.95
CA SER A 317 -14.10 34.61 -16.97
C SER A 317 -13.42 35.99 -16.87
N ALA A 318 -12.09 36.04 -16.79
CA ALA A 318 -11.35 37.31 -16.79
C ALA A 318 -11.57 38.12 -18.08
N SER A 319 -11.67 37.45 -19.24
CA SER A 319 -11.97 38.09 -20.52
C SER A 319 -13.39 38.69 -20.54
N GLN A 320 -14.38 37.95 -20.02
CA GLN A 320 -15.77 38.42 -19.89
C GLN A 320 -15.92 39.62 -18.96
N SER A 321 -15.13 39.68 -17.88
CA SER A 321 -15.04 40.84 -16.98
C SER A 321 -14.10 41.95 -17.46
N ASP A 322 -13.72 41.96 -18.75
CA ASP A 322 -12.82 42.93 -19.40
C ASP A 322 -11.41 43.04 -18.77
N ASN A 323 -11.00 42.08 -17.93
CA ASN A 323 -9.69 42.02 -17.28
C ASN A 323 -8.68 41.26 -18.15
N TRP A 324 -8.31 41.89 -19.26
CA TRP A 324 -7.44 41.31 -20.28
C TRP A 324 -6.00 41.03 -19.83
N LEU A 325 -5.49 41.74 -18.80
CA LEU A 325 -4.18 41.48 -18.23
C LEU A 325 -4.16 40.15 -17.46
N LYS A 326 -5.20 39.89 -16.66
CA LYS A 326 -5.40 38.59 -15.99
C LYS A 326 -5.66 37.47 -17.00
N ALA A 327 -6.48 37.73 -18.03
CA ALA A 327 -6.73 36.77 -19.10
C ALA A 327 -5.46 36.36 -19.85
N GLU A 328 -4.62 37.32 -20.28
CA GLU A 328 -3.35 37.02 -20.97
C GLU A 328 -2.43 36.16 -20.10
N THR A 329 -2.35 36.46 -18.80
CA THR A 329 -1.52 35.72 -17.84
C THR A 329 -1.99 34.27 -17.70
N LEU A 330 -3.29 34.05 -17.52
CA LEU A 330 -3.87 32.70 -17.36
C LEU A 330 -3.76 31.87 -18.65
N TYR A 331 -4.01 32.45 -19.83
CA TYR A 331 -3.76 31.76 -21.10
C TYR A 331 -2.28 31.42 -21.32
N LYS A 332 -1.36 32.33 -20.94
CA LYS A 332 0.09 32.11 -21.04
C LYS A 332 0.55 30.96 -20.15
N GLU A 333 -0.01 30.81 -18.96
CA GLU A 333 0.24 29.67 -18.06
C GLU A 333 -0.35 28.37 -18.60
N ALA A 334 -1.61 28.40 -19.04
CA ALA A 334 -2.27 27.22 -19.61
C ALA A 334 -1.50 26.65 -20.82
N ARG A 335 -1.04 27.52 -21.74
CA ARG A 335 -0.26 27.12 -22.91
C ARG A 335 1.10 26.51 -22.55
N LYS A 336 1.76 26.94 -21.47
CA LYS A 336 3.01 26.29 -21.01
C LYS A 336 2.79 24.82 -20.64
N LEU A 337 1.60 24.49 -20.13
CA LEU A 337 1.23 23.13 -19.74
C LEU A 337 0.79 22.29 -20.94
N GLN A 338 0.09 22.90 -21.92
CA GLN A 338 -0.33 22.25 -23.16
C GLN A 338 -0.11 23.16 -24.38
N PRO A 339 1.08 23.13 -25.01
CA PRO A 339 1.42 24.07 -26.08
C PRO A 339 0.68 23.84 -27.41
N ASN A 340 0.19 22.62 -27.64
CA ASN A 340 -0.45 22.22 -28.91
C ASN A 340 -1.97 22.52 -28.94
N ARG A 341 -2.52 23.11 -27.87
CA ARG A 341 -3.94 23.46 -27.72
C ARG A 341 -4.26 24.81 -28.40
N LYS A 342 -4.95 24.77 -29.54
CA LYS A 342 -5.30 25.97 -30.33
C LYS A 342 -6.12 27.00 -29.56
N ASP A 343 -7.07 26.57 -28.73
CA ASP A 343 -7.91 27.44 -27.89
C ASP A 343 -7.09 28.31 -26.93
N LEU A 344 -5.98 27.78 -26.41
CA LEU A 344 -5.07 28.51 -25.51
C LEU A 344 -4.21 29.53 -26.27
N GLU A 345 -3.76 29.18 -27.48
CA GLU A 345 -2.98 30.06 -28.35
C GLU A 345 -3.83 31.24 -28.86
N GLU A 346 -5.05 30.96 -29.32
CA GLU A 346 -6.01 31.96 -29.80
C GLU A 346 -6.41 32.93 -28.67
N GLY A 347 -6.76 32.39 -27.49
CA GLY A 347 -7.09 33.19 -26.30
C GLY A 347 -5.92 34.06 -25.82
N TYR A 348 -4.70 33.51 -25.77
CA TYR A 348 -3.49 34.28 -25.44
C TYR A 348 -3.27 35.43 -26.43
N ASN A 349 -3.33 35.15 -27.73
CA ASN A 349 -3.08 36.15 -28.76
C ASN A 349 -4.17 37.23 -28.81
N LEU A 350 -5.43 36.89 -28.54
CA LEU A 350 -6.51 37.86 -28.40
C LEU A 350 -6.25 38.80 -27.21
N ALA A 351 -6.03 38.25 -26.02
CA ALA A 351 -5.82 39.04 -24.81
C ALA A 351 -4.58 39.96 -24.95
N LYS A 352 -3.48 39.44 -25.50
CA LYS A 352 -2.28 40.21 -25.82
C LYS A 352 -2.55 41.36 -26.80
N LYS A 353 -3.30 41.11 -27.88
CA LYS A 353 -3.67 42.15 -28.86
C LYS A 353 -4.49 43.27 -28.19
N ILE A 354 -5.46 42.92 -27.35
CA ILE A 354 -6.28 43.88 -26.61
C ILE A 354 -5.43 44.68 -25.62
N ASN A 355 -4.56 44.03 -24.82
CA ASN A 355 -3.64 44.71 -23.89
C ASN A 355 -2.73 45.71 -24.60
N ILE A 356 -2.09 45.30 -25.71
CA ILE A 356 -1.19 46.17 -26.50
C ILE A 356 -1.94 47.38 -27.07
N LEU A 357 -3.14 47.18 -27.63
CA LEU A 357 -3.94 48.29 -28.16
C LEU A 357 -4.45 49.20 -27.04
N SER A 358 -5.00 48.64 -25.96
CA SER A 358 -5.49 49.36 -24.79
C SER A 358 -4.39 50.25 -24.17
N SER A 359 -3.18 49.72 -24.03
CA SER A 359 -1.99 50.47 -23.59
C SER A 359 -1.68 51.64 -24.51
N LYS A 360 -1.55 51.40 -25.83
CA LYS A 360 -1.25 52.46 -26.82
C LYS A 360 -2.32 53.56 -26.86
N LEU A 361 -3.60 53.20 -26.82
CA LEU A 361 -4.69 54.18 -26.74
C LEU A 361 -4.60 55.00 -25.44
N THR A 362 -4.26 54.36 -24.31
CA THR A 362 -4.11 55.04 -23.01
C THR A 362 -3.01 56.09 -23.04
N THR A 363 -1.84 55.79 -23.63
CA THR A 363 -0.74 56.75 -23.79
C THR A 363 -1.15 58.01 -24.57
N HIS A 364 -1.96 57.84 -25.62
CA HIS A 364 -2.47 58.98 -26.40
C HIS A 364 -3.59 59.75 -25.68
N LEU A 365 -4.46 59.07 -24.91
CA LEU A 365 -5.46 59.71 -24.04
C LEU A 365 -4.83 60.56 -22.94
N GLN A 366 -3.65 60.16 -22.43
CA GLN A 366 -2.88 60.93 -21.46
C GLN A 366 -2.12 62.11 -22.08
N THR A 367 -1.95 62.16 -23.40
CA THR A 367 -1.17 63.21 -24.10
C THR A 367 -1.93 63.87 -25.27
N PRO A 368 -3.20 64.31 -25.07
CA PRO A 368 -4.10 64.71 -26.17
C PRO A 368 -3.60 65.90 -26.98
N ARG A 369 -2.81 66.81 -26.38
CA ARG A 369 -2.18 67.96 -27.06
C ARG A 369 -1.37 67.57 -28.29
N ARG A 370 -0.81 66.35 -28.32
CA ARG A 370 -0.02 65.84 -29.45
C ARG A 370 -0.85 65.64 -30.73
N LEU A 371 -2.19 65.56 -30.63
CA LEU A 371 -3.12 65.44 -31.76
C LEU A 371 -3.17 66.70 -32.64
N SER A 372 -2.54 67.81 -32.23
CA SER A 372 -2.28 68.95 -33.11
C SER A 372 -1.31 68.62 -34.26
N SER A 373 -0.48 67.59 -34.10
CA SER A 373 0.45 67.13 -35.14
C SER A 373 -0.25 66.21 -36.16
N PRO A 374 -0.08 66.43 -37.48
CA PRO A 374 -0.62 65.55 -38.52
C PRO A 374 -0.15 64.09 -38.38
N ASN A 375 1.14 63.87 -38.15
CA ASN A 375 1.71 62.51 -38.04
C ASN A 375 1.13 61.75 -36.84
N VAL A 376 0.90 62.44 -35.71
CA VAL A 376 0.26 61.82 -34.54
C VAL A 376 -1.21 61.55 -34.79
N THR A 377 -1.91 62.46 -35.48
CA THR A 377 -3.32 62.27 -35.92
C THR A 377 -3.46 61.01 -36.76
N GLU A 378 -2.56 60.80 -37.73
CA GLU A 378 -2.54 59.60 -38.57
C GLU A 378 -2.29 58.33 -37.74
N ILE A 379 -1.22 58.30 -36.93
CA ILE A 379 -0.88 57.16 -36.06
C ILE A 379 -2.08 56.78 -35.18
N VAL A 380 -2.70 57.74 -34.51
CA VAL A 380 -3.86 57.51 -33.63
C VAL A 380 -5.08 57.07 -34.43
N GLY A 381 -5.30 57.61 -35.64
CA GLY A 381 -6.33 57.14 -36.57
C GLY A 381 -6.17 55.66 -36.96
N THR A 382 -4.93 55.20 -37.21
CA THR A 382 -4.69 53.77 -37.48
C THR A 382 -4.93 52.90 -36.24
N LEU A 383 -4.57 53.37 -35.04
CA LEU A 383 -4.78 52.65 -33.78
C LEU A 383 -6.28 52.53 -33.44
N VAL A 384 -7.05 53.61 -33.62
CA VAL A 384 -8.50 53.63 -33.51
C VAL A 384 -9.15 52.64 -34.48
N THR A 385 -8.68 52.60 -35.73
CA THR A 385 -9.18 51.67 -36.75
C THR A 385 -8.89 50.21 -36.38
N LYS A 386 -7.68 49.92 -35.87
CA LYS A 386 -7.31 48.59 -35.36
C LYS A 386 -8.14 48.19 -34.13
N ALA A 387 -8.38 49.12 -33.21
CA ALA A 387 -9.20 48.89 -32.02
C ALA A 387 -10.68 48.64 -32.34
N LYS A 388 -11.22 49.23 -33.42
CA LYS A 388 -12.60 48.99 -33.89
C LYS A 388 -12.92 47.49 -34.05
N GLY A 389 -11.99 46.71 -34.62
CA GLY A 389 -12.17 45.27 -34.86
C GLY A 389 -12.24 44.40 -33.59
N LEU A 390 -11.80 44.92 -32.43
CA LEU A 390 -11.85 44.21 -31.14
C LEU A 390 -12.77 44.90 -30.12
N SER A 391 -13.44 46.00 -30.49
CA SER A 391 -14.27 46.81 -29.59
C SER A 391 -15.57 46.12 -29.16
N SER A 392 -16.03 45.08 -29.87
CA SER A 392 -17.15 44.25 -29.43
C SER A 392 -16.77 43.25 -28.35
N GLN A 393 -15.48 42.95 -28.20
CA GLN A 393 -14.97 41.97 -27.25
C GLN A 393 -14.53 42.63 -25.94
N SER A 394 -14.07 43.88 -26.00
CA SER A 394 -13.59 44.63 -24.82
C SER A 394 -14.30 45.99 -24.65
N PRO A 395 -15.19 46.14 -23.65
CA PRO A 395 -15.79 47.42 -23.28
C PRO A 395 -14.77 48.54 -23.01
N SER A 396 -13.74 48.33 -22.19
CA SER A 396 -12.78 49.41 -21.92
C SER A 396 -11.86 49.72 -23.11
N LEU A 397 -11.70 48.82 -24.08
CA LEU A 397 -11.06 49.16 -25.36
C LEU A 397 -12.01 49.99 -26.23
N HIS A 398 -13.31 49.64 -26.25
CA HIS A 398 -14.34 50.44 -26.93
C HIS A 398 -14.34 51.88 -26.41
N ASP A 399 -14.39 52.08 -25.09
CA ASP A 399 -14.43 53.40 -24.46
C ASP A 399 -13.21 54.24 -24.80
N LYS A 400 -12.00 53.65 -24.71
CA LYS A 400 -10.75 54.33 -25.07
C LYS A 400 -10.73 54.71 -26.55
N LYS A 401 -11.22 53.84 -27.44
CA LYS A 401 -11.37 54.11 -28.87
C LYS A 401 -12.38 55.24 -29.12
N THR A 402 -13.52 55.27 -28.41
CA THR A 402 -14.55 56.30 -28.60
C THR A 402 -14.04 57.66 -28.14
N LYS A 403 -13.42 57.74 -26.96
CA LYS A 403 -12.79 58.97 -26.44
C LYS A 403 -11.70 59.52 -27.38
N LEU A 404 -10.88 58.65 -27.99
CA LEU A 404 -9.91 59.11 -29.00
C LEU A 404 -10.55 59.52 -30.33
N GLN A 405 -11.65 58.89 -30.75
CA GLN A 405 -12.41 59.33 -31.93
C GLN A 405 -13.00 60.74 -31.74
N GLU A 406 -13.51 61.04 -30.55
CA GLU A 406 -14.01 62.37 -30.18
C GLU A 406 -12.87 63.40 -30.16
N LEU A 407 -11.73 63.08 -29.54
CA LEU A 407 -10.56 63.95 -29.55
C LEU A 407 -10.02 64.20 -30.97
N LEU A 408 -9.90 63.17 -31.81
CA LEU A 408 -9.50 63.33 -33.22
C LEU A 408 -10.43 64.28 -33.97
N ARG A 409 -11.76 64.15 -33.79
CA ARG A 409 -12.75 65.07 -34.36
C ARG A 409 -12.55 66.49 -33.84
N ALA A 410 -12.39 66.66 -32.53
CA ALA A 410 -12.20 67.95 -31.88
C ALA A 410 -10.92 68.68 -32.35
N TYR A 411 -9.79 67.98 -32.52
CA TYR A 411 -8.55 68.52 -33.08
C TYR A 411 -8.58 68.71 -34.60
N SER A 412 -9.53 68.08 -35.32
CA SER A 412 -9.70 68.30 -36.77
C SER A 412 -10.50 69.57 -37.10
N LYS A 413 -11.41 69.99 -36.21
CA LYS A 413 -12.30 71.14 -36.39
C LYS A 413 -11.53 72.44 -36.20
N LYS A 414 -11.56 73.34 -37.19
CA LYS A 414 -10.96 74.68 -37.06
C LYS A 414 -11.75 75.54 -36.07
N ILE A 415 -11.04 76.46 -35.41
CA ILE A 415 -11.52 77.42 -34.44
C ILE A 415 -11.23 78.83 -34.95
N LYS A 416 -12.20 79.73 -34.77
CA LYS A 416 -12.09 81.13 -35.16
C LYS A 416 -11.16 81.87 -34.21
N VAL A 417 -10.15 82.52 -34.78
CA VAL A 417 -9.16 83.34 -34.08
C VAL A 417 -9.31 84.78 -34.56
N THR A 418 -9.77 85.67 -33.68
CA THR A 418 -9.82 87.10 -33.95
C THR A 418 -8.44 87.69 -33.66
N VAL A 419 -7.71 88.04 -34.70
CA VAL A 419 -6.43 88.74 -34.60
C VAL A 419 -6.69 90.23 -34.59
N ILE A 420 -6.13 90.95 -33.62
CA ILE A 420 -6.26 92.41 -33.48
C ILE A 420 -4.85 93.02 -33.51
N SER A 421 -4.68 94.07 -34.30
CA SER A 421 -3.42 94.82 -34.44
C SER A 421 -3.69 96.31 -34.67
N ASN A 422 -2.64 97.08 -34.94
CA ASN A 422 -2.66 98.55 -35.07
C ASN A 422 -2.75 99.05 -36.53
N GLY A 423 -3.06 98.19 -37.51
CA GLY A 423 -3.10 98.54 -38.93
C GLY A 423 -1.73 98.76 -39.60
N PHE A 424 -0.67 98.98 -38.83
CA PHE A 424 0.70 99.26 -39.32
C PHE A 424 1.70 98.11 -39.11
N THR A 425 1.29 97.03 -38.42
CA THR A 425 2.10 95.83 -38.21
C THR A 425 1.65 94.74 -39.19
N ASP A 426 2.54 94.23 -40.04
CA ASP A 426 2.26 93.06 -40.89
C ASP A 426 2.27 91.83 -39.99
N VAL A 427 1.09 91.22 -39.79
CA VAL A 427 0.93 90.05 -38.91
C VAL A 427 0.98 88.77 -39.72
N SER A 428 1.69 87.78 -39.22
CA SER A 428 1.76 86.42 -39.78
C SER A 428 1.69 85.35 -38.69
N VAL A 429 1.33 84.13 -39.08
CA VAL A 429 1.32 82.95 -38.20
C VAL A 429 2.34 81.96 -38.75
N ARG A 430 3.38 81.68 -37.98
CA ARG A 430 4.48 80.80 -38.40
C ARG A 430 3.95 79.40 -38.72
N GLY A 431 4.38 78.86 -39.87
CA GLY A 431 3.92 77.56 -40.37
C GLY A 431 2.50 77.53 -40.94
N VAL A 432 1.77 78.66 -41.00
CA VAL A 432 0.41 78.74 -41.55
C VAL A 432 0.31 79.73 -42.71
N GLY A 433 0.76 80.98 -42.53
CA GLY A 433 0.67 82.01 -43.57
C GLY A 433 0.60 83.44 -43.03
N LYS A 434 0.37 84.40 -43.93
CA LYS A 434 0.22 85.83 -43.59
C LYS A 434 -1.23 86.17 -43.24
N VAL A 435 -1.40 87.00 -42.21
CA VAL A 435 -2.69 87.62 -41.84
C VAL A 435 -2.82 88.99 -42.52
N GLY A 436 -1.73 89.76 -42.57
CA GLY A 436 -1.60 91.05 -43.25
C GLY A 436 -1.60 92.26 -42.29
N LEU A 437 -1.62 93.46 -42.88
CA LEU A 437 -1.90 94.73 -42.20
C LEU A 437 -3.39 94.80 -41.85
N ILE A 438 -3.72 94.75 -40.56
CA ILE A 438 -5.10 94.62 -40.08
C ILE A 438 -5.34 95.44 -38.80
N ASN A 439 -6.57 95.93 -38.61
CA ASN A 439 -7.06 96.38 -37.31
C ASN A 439 -7.68 95.19 -36.56
N GLU A 440 -8.58 94.48 -37.24
CA GLU A 440 -9.18 93.22 -36.79
C GLU A 440 -9.34 92.28 -37.99
N LYS A 441 -9.07 90.98 -37.81
CA LYS A 441 -9.32 89.93 -38.81
C LYS A 441 -9.53 88.58 -38.15
N VAL A 442 -10.61 87.89 -38.53
CA VAL A 442 -10.86 86.50 -38.11
C VAL A 442 -10.15 85.54 -39.07
N ILE A 443 -9.41 84.57 -38.52
CA ILE A 443 -8.78 83.46 -39.25
C ILE A 443 -9.18 82.11 -38.62
N ASP A 444 -9.14 81.03 -39.39
CA ASP A 444 -9.49 79.70 -38.90
C ASP A 444 -8.24 78.83 -38.69
N LEU A 445 -7.89 78.54 -37.44
CA LEU A 445 -6.76 77.66 -37.05
C LEU A 445 -7.26 76.36 -36.44
N LYS A 446 -6.56 75.24 -36.65
CA LYS A 446 -6.86 73.98 -35.93
C LYS A 446 -6.36 74.09 -34.48
N PRO A 447 -6.86 73.28 -33.55
CA PRO A 447 -6.30 73.19 -32.21
C PRO A 447 -4.81 72.80 -32.21
N GLY A 448 -4.03 73.52 -31.42
CA GLY A 448 -2.57 73.43 -31.40
C GLY A 448 -1.92 74.74 -30.95
N THR A 449 -0.59 74.72 -30.83
CA THR A 449 0.18 75.87 -30.36
C THR A 449 0.83 76.58 -31.54
N TYR A 450 0.58 77.89 -31.69
CA TYR A 450 1.03 78.72 -32.81
C TYR A 450 1.87 79.89 -32.34
N THR A 451 2.79 80.35 -33.19
CA THR A 451 3.53 81.60 -32.96
C THR A 451 3.05 82.66 -33.95
N PHE A 452 2.42 83.69 -33.42
CA PHE A 452 2.07 84.91 -34.14
C PHE A 452 3.30 85.82 -34.19
N GLU A 453 3.61 86.36 -35.35
CA GLU A 453 4.75 87.23 -35.61
C GLU A 453 4.27 88.53 -36.24
N GLY A 454 4.46 89.63 -35.52
CA GLY A 454 4.24 90.99 -36.02
C GLY A 454 5.56 91.59 -36.50
N LYS A 455 5.56 92.20 -37.68
CA LYS A 455 6.69 92.94 -38.25
C LYS A 455 6.28 94.33 -38.70
N ARG A 456 7.12 95.32 -38.43
CA ARG A 456 6.96 96.70 -38.87
C ARG A 456 8.33 97.31 -39.14
N ILE A 457 8.48 98.02 -40.25
CA ILE A 457 9.76 98.63 -40.64
C ILE A 457 10.13 99.71 -39.60
N GLY A 458 11.37 99.67 -39.09
CA GLY A 458 11.84 100.54 -37.99
C GLY A 458 11.43 100.12 -36.57
N TYR A 459 10.83 98.92 -36.42
CA TYR A 459 10.34 98.42 -35.13
C TYR A 459 10.75 96.96 -34.91
N ARG A 460 10.94 96.57 -33.66
CA ARG A 460 11.33 95.22 -33.25
C ARG A 460 10.21 94.24 -33.53
N SER A 461 10.55 93.06 -34.06
CA SER A 461 9.56 92.01 -34.34
C SER A 461 9.01 91.43 -33.03
N LYS A 462 7.68 91.36 -32.90
CA LYS A 462 7.01 90.77 -31.73
C LYS A 462 6.59 89.33 -32.03
N LEU A 463 6.94 88.41 -31.15
CA LEU A 463 6.51 87.01 -31.20
C LEU A 463 5.59 86.72 -30.01
N ILE A 464 4.42 86.13 -30.27
CA ILE A 464 3.48 85.70 -29.24
C ILE A 464 3.11 84.24 -29.51
N GLN A 465 3.38 83.36 -28.55
CA GLN A 465 2.95 81.97 -28.60
C GLN A 465 1.55 81.85 -27.99
N VAL A 466 0.62 81.26 -28.74
CA VAL A 466 -0.78 81.08 -28.35
C VAL A 466 -1.15 79.61 -28.48
N ASP A 467 -1.66 79.02 -27.40
CA ASP A 467 -2.23 77.69 -27.42
C ASP A 467 -3.73 77.78 -27.72
N ILE A 468 -4.18 77.07 -28.76
CA ILE A 468 -5.57 77.01 -29.19
C ILE A 468 -6.11 75.64 -28.78
N PRO A 469 -6.83 75.52 -27.65
CA PRO A 469 -7.42 74.26 -27.23
C PRO A 469 -8.64 73.90 -28.09
N PRO A 470 -9.00 72.60 -28.21
CA PRO A 470 -10.15 72.16 -28.98
C PRO A 470 -11.49 72.67 -28.41
N ASN A 471 -12.50 72.72 -29.27
CA ASN A 471 -13.91 73.03 -28.95
C ASN A 471 -14.21 74.44 -28.37
N LEU A 472 -13.29 75.42 -28.44
CA LEU A 472 -13.63 76.82 -28.19
C LEU A 472 -14.54 77.41 -29.28
N GLY A 473 -15.44 78.32 -28.88
CA GLY A 473 -16.24 79.12 -29.82
C GLY A 473 -15.42 80.20 -30.56
N GLY A 474 -14.33 80.66 -29.96
CA GLY A 474 -13.34 81.53 -30.57
C GLY A 474 -12.26 81.96 -29.56
N ILE A 475 -11.19 82.58 -30.04
CA ILE A 475 -10.10 83.14 -29.20
C ILE A 475 -9.61 84.45 -29.80
N VAL A 476 -9.19 85.41 -28.97
CA VAL A 476 -8.71 86.73 -29.40
C VAL A 476 -7.20 86.82 -29.18
N VAL A 477 -6.44 87.27 -30.18
CA VAL A 477 -4.99 87.46 -30.13
C VAL A 477 -4.65 88.89 -30.49
N LYS A 478 -4.01 89.62 -29.57
CA LYS A 478 -3.56 91.01 -29.78
C LYS A 478 -2.06 91.04 -30.05
N ILE A 479 -1.63 91.59 -31.19
CA ILE A 479 -0.21 91.66 -31.57
C ILE A 479 0.11 92.94 -32.36
N SER A 480 1.09 93.70 -31.88
CA SER A 480 1.56 94.96 -32.47
C SER A 480 3.06 95.10 -32.24
N SER A 481 3.80 95.65 -33.22
CA SER A 481 5.23 95.97 -33.08
C SER A 481 5.40 97.44 -32.74
N ASP A 482 5.53 97.73 -31.45
CA ASP A 482 5.49 99.10 -30.91
C ASP A 482 6.83 99.57 -30.31
N GLU A 483 7.79 98.66 -30.11
CA GLU A 483 9.18 98.94 -29.71
C GLU A 483 10.00 99.36 -30.94
N ARG A 484 10.59 100.55 -30.96
CA ARG A 484 11.48 101.00 -32.06
C ARG A 484 12.84 100.30 -32.00
N ILE A 485 13.48 100.18 -33.16
CA ILE A 485 14.89 99.73 -33.31
C ILE A 485 15.83 100.91 -33.05
#